data_AF-A0A7X7ZBC5-F1
#
_entry.id   AF-A0A7X7ZBC5-F1
#
_cell.length_a   1.000
_cell.length_b   1.000
_cell.length_c   1.000
_cell.angle_alpha   90.00
_cell.angle_beta   90.00
_cell.angle_gamma   90.00
#
_symmetry.space_group_name_H-M   'P 1'
#
loop_
_entity.id
_entity.type
_entity.pdbx_description
1 polymer ?
#
loop_
_entity_poly.entity_id
_entity_poly.type
_entity_poly.pdbx_seq_one_letter_code
_entity_poly.pdbx_strand_id
1 'polypeptide(L)'
;MKKIIIVLLLLFLIVISAVSLLTTESYDESAQMKLKEKYEVKYTSSVDHTKFSILQRKFTDPRDVTEACISCHTGRAQEVMQSNHWNWEREEYVEGKGIVYLGKKNALNNYCIGSEGNEKSCAKCHVGFGMTDKMFSFTDPKNIDCLVCHDNTETYVKASEMGGAPEMSLDFTNIAQHVGKPKRSNCGVCHFLGGGGNNVKHGDLEIAMFEPTRDIDVHMGIEGVNMQCVACHTSEKHVMLGKVYSLSSMNRNRSTCEQCHTNTPHSDEIINEHGEKVACQSCHIPIYAKVNATKTHWDWSTAGKLKNGEPYEVDDPDGNHTYLSIKGSFKWGKKIQPEYIWFNGTANHYLLGDVINDTSKPVKLNALNGSYKDRNSKITPVKIHRGIQPFDPLNKMLIQPKLFADNVGEGAFWKDFDWYRAAEVGMKEVKLPFSGKISFIRTEMYWPVNHMVSSKDQTVGCTECHTRENSRIAGLTDFYMPGRDYSPVVEFAGNALIVLSLLGVFVHGGIRFFSRKKKND
;
A
#
# COMPACT_ATOMS: atom_id res chain seq x y z
N MET A 1 45.05 8.95 -49.02
CA MET A 1 43.67 8.51 -48.72
C MET A 1 43.59 7.14 -48.06
N LYS A 2 44.14 6.05 -48.63
CA LYS A 2 44.08 4.70 -48.02
C LYS A 2 44.62 4.60 -46.57
N LYS A 3 45.74 5.25 -46.24
CA LYS A 3 46.31 5.22 -44.88
C LYS A 3 45.44 5.90 -43.82
N ILE A 4 44.74 6.98 -44.17
CA ILE A 4 43.85 7.72 -43.25
C ILE A 4 42.58 6.90 -42.96
N ILE A 5 42.05 6.21 -43.97
CA ILE A 5 40.87 5.34 -43.83
C ILE A 5 41.17 4.17 -42.89
N ILE A 6 42.37 3.58 -42.97
CA ILE A 6 42.79 2.48 -42.08
C ILE A 6 42.90 2.93 -40.62
N VAL A 7 43.47 4.12 -40.38
CA VAL A 7 43.60 4.67 -39.02
C VAL A 7 42.23 5.01 -38.41
N LEU A 8 41.31 5.57 -39.21
CA LEU A 8 39.94 5.86 -38.77
C LEU A 8 39.14 4.58 -38.48
N LEU A 9 39.30 3.53 -39.30
CA LEU A 9 38.68 2.22 -39.05
C LEU A 9 39.20 1.58 -37.77
N LEU A 10 40.51 1.66 -37.50
CA LEU A 10 41.11 1.16 -36.27
C LEU A 10 40.62 1.93 -35.04
N LEU A 11 40.56 3.26 -35.10
CA LEU A 11 40.01 4.09 -34.03
C LEU A 11 38.53 3.78 -33.79
N PHE A 12 37.74 3.60 -34.85
CA PHE A 12 36.33 3.23 -34.75
C PHE A 12 36.15 1.84 -34.13
N LEU A 13 36.98 0.86 -34.52
CA LEU A 13 37.00 -0.47 -33.90
C LEU A 13 37.38 -0.40 -32.42
N ILE A 14 38.38 0.40 -32.05
CA ILE A 14 38.80 0.58 -30.65
C ILE A 14 37.67 1.23 -29.84
N VAL A 15 36.97 2.23 -30.39
CA VAL A 15 35.83 2.88 -29.74
C VAL A 15 34.66 1.91 -29.61
N ILE A 16 34.32 1.12 -30.64
CA ILE A 16 33.28 0.08 -30.54
C ILE A 16 33.67 -0.98 -29.52
N SER A 17 34.93 -1.40 -29.49
CA SER A 17 35.44 -2.39 -28.54
C SER A 17 35.36 -1.85 -27.11
N ALA A 18 35.77 -0.59 -26.91
CA ALA A 18 35.73 0.07 -25.61
C ALA A 18 34.29 0.30 -25.14
N VAL A 19 33.38 0.75 -26.03
CA VAL A 19 31.95 0.88 -25.74
C VAL A 19 31.38 -0.50 -25.42
N SER A 20 31.63 -1.53 -26.23
CA SER A 20 31.16 -2.89 -25.97
C SER A 20 31.71 -3.51 -24.68
N LEU A 21 32.93 -3.17 -24.27
CA LEU A 21 33.52 -3.61 -22.99
C LEU A 21 32.98 -2.81 -21.80
N LEU A 22 32.56 -1.56 -22.02
CA LEU A 22 32.01 -0.68 -21.00
C LEU A 22 30.49 -0.81 -20.85
N THR A 23 29.78 -1.32 -21.85
CA THR A 23 28.32 -1.51 -21.84
C THR A 23 27.88 -2.94 -21.54
N THR A 24 28.81 -3.89 -21.38
CA THR A 24 28.47 -5.22 -20.84
C THR A 24 28.34 -5.15 -19.32
N GLU A 25 27.31 -4.46 -18.82
CA GLU A 25 26.75 -4.83 -17.51
C GLU A 25 26.02 -6.16 -17.72
N SER A 26 26.64 -7.24 -17.24
CA SER A 26 26.05 -8.57 -17.30
C SER A 26 24.79 -8.62 -16.46
N TYR A 27 23.66 -8.95 -17.07
CA TYR A 27 22.51 -9.53 -16.38
C TYR A 27 23.00 -10.68 -15.49
N ASP A 28 23.03 -10.46 -14.17
CA ASP A 28 23.56 -11.46 -13.22
C ASP A 28 22.48 -12.48 -12.87
N GLU A 29 22.26 -13.43 -13.78
CA GLU A 29 21.40 -14.60 -13.55
C GLU A 29 21.84 -15.38 -12.29
N SER A 30 23.12 -15.27 -11.89
CA SER A 30 23.65 -15.85 -10.66
C SER A 30 23.09 -15.20 -9.38
N ALA A 31 22.76 -13.89 -9.40
CA ALA A 31 22.19 -13.20 -8.26
C ALA A 31 20.76 -13.68 -7.98
N GLN A 32 19.94 -13.84 -9.02
CA GLN A 32 18.58 -14.35 -8.87
C GLN A 32 18.55 -15.81 -8.40
N MET A 33 19.48 -16.65 -8.90
CA MET A 33 19.62 -18.02 -8.42
C MET A 33 20.01 -18.08 -6.93
N LYS A 34 20.98 -17.26 -6.49
CA LYS A 34 21.37 -17.16 -5.07
C LYS A 34 20.22 -16.72 -4.17
N LEU A 35 19.37 -15.79 -4.65
CA LEU A 35 18.18 -15.37 -3.89
C LEU A 35 17.16 -16.51 -3.76
N LYS A 36 16.87 -17.24 -4.85
CA LYS A 36 15.98 -18.40 -4.78
C LYS A 36 16.50 -19.42 -3.78
N GLU A 37 17.77 -19.80 -3.89
CA GLU A 37 18.41 -20.73 -2.96
C GLU A 37 18.28 -20.25 -1.51
N LYS A 38 18.59 -18.98 -1.23
CA LYS A 38 18.49 -18.39 0.10
C LYS A 38 17.09 -18.47 0.70
N TYR A 39 16.05 -18.23 -0.09
CA TYR A 39 14.67 -18.16 0.40
C TYR A 39 13.90 -19.49 0.29
N GLU A 40 14.41 -20.47 -0.45
CA GLU A 40 13.89 -21.85 -0.48
C GLU A 40 14.27 -22.65 0.77
N VAL A 41 15.33 -22.24 1.51
CA VAL A 41 15.71 -22.89 2.77
C VAL A 41 14.61 -22.75 3.81
N LYS A 42 14.03 -23.89 4.22
CA LYS A 42 13.04 -23.93 5.29
C LYS A 42 13.67 -23.55 6.62
N TYR A 43 13.04 -22.61 7.32
CA TYR A 43 13.43 -22.24 8.68
C TYR A 43 13.29 -23.45 9.61
N THR A 44 14.35 -23.74 10.37
CA THR A 44 14.32 -24.73 11.44
C THR A 44 14.32 -23.99 12.77
N SER A 45 13.34 -24.29 13.63
CA SER A 45 13.25 -23.69 14.97
C SER A 45 14.46 -24.12 15.80
N SER A 46 15.01 -23.18 16.59
CA SER A 46 16.10 -23.47 17.52
C SER A 46 15.62 -24.18 18.80
N VAL A 47 14.32 -24.15 19.08
CA VAL A 47 13.70 -24.74 20.28
C VAL A 47 12.39 -25.44 19.93
N ASP A 48 12.04 -26.45 20.73
CA ASP A 48 10.75 -27.14 20.66
C ASP A 48 9.89 -26.72 21.87
N HIS A 49 8.86 -25.91 21.60
CA HIS A 49 8.00 -25.36 22.66
C HIS A 49 7.15 -26.42 23.36
N THR A 50 6.91 -27.59 22.74
CA THR A 50 6.16 -28.70 23.35
C THR A 50 6.89 -29.32 24.55
N LYS A 51 8.21 -29.08 24.68
CA LYS A 51 9.05 -29.64 25.74
C LYS A 51 9.12 -28.78 27.00
N PHE A 52 8.64 -27.54 26.98
CA PHE A 52 8.69 -26.65 28.14
C PHE A 52 7.53 -26.92 29.10
N SER A 53 7.83 -27.30 30.34
CA SER A 53 6.82 -27.61 31.36
C SER A 53 5.85 -26.45 31.63
N ILE A 54 6.31 -25.20 31.54
CA ILE A 54 5.47 -24.00 31.70
C ILE A 54 4.37 -23.90 30.63
N LEU A 55 4.57 -24.53 29.45
CA LEU A 55 3.62 -24.57 28.34
C LEU A 55 2.80 -25.87 28.29
N GLN A 56 3.05 -26.84 29.19
CA GLN A 56 2.30 -28.11 29.27
C GLN A 56 1.08 -28.03 30.19
N ARG A 57 0.83 -26.88 30.81
CA ARG A 57 -0.35 -26.63 31.64
C ARG A 57 -1.53 -26.17 30.79
N LYS A 58 -2.74 -26.38 31.29
CA LYS A 58 -3.96 -25.83 30.66
C LYS A 58 -4.01 -24.31 30.85
N PHE A 59 -4.07 -23.57 29.75
CA PHE A 59 -4.33 -22.13 29.76
C PHE A 59 -5.82 -21.84 29.52
N THR A 60 -6.40 -20.98 30.36
CA THR A 60 -7.79 -20.49 30.21
C THR A 60 -7.87 -18.98 29.99
N ASP A 61 -6.77 -18.26 30.20
CA ASP A 61 -6.63 -16.83 29.93
C ASP A 61 -5.45 -16.64 28.97
N PRO A 62 -5.60 -15.94 27.83
CA PRO A 62 -4.48 -15.65 26.93
C PRO A 62 -3.36 -14.82 27.59
N ARG A 63 -3.66 -14.02 28.61
CA ARG A 63 -2.64 -13.24 29.36
C ARG A 63 -1.71 -14.16 30.15
N ASP A 64 -2.19 -15.32 30.61
CA ASP A 64 -1.36 -16.33 31.26
C ASP A 64 -0.34 -16.93 30.29
N VAL A 65 -0.70 -17.04 29.00
CA VAL A 65 0.22 -17.47 27.94
C VAL A 65 1.30 -16.41 27.75
N THR A 66 0.92 -15.13 27.63
CA THR A 66 1.88 -14.03 27.53
C THR A 66 2.80 -13.98 28.74
N GLU A 67 2.28 -14.15 29.95
CA GLU A 67 3.10 -14.24 31.18
C GLU A 67 4.11 -15.39 31.13
N ALA A 68 3.71 -16.56 30.64
CA ALA A 68 4.63 -17.67 30.42
C ALA A 68 5.71 -17.32 29.38
N CYS A 69 5.33 -16.73 28.25
CA CYS A 69 6.26 -16.33 27.20
C CYS A 69 7.31 -15.33 27.70
N ILE A 70 6.89 -14.26 28.38
CA ILE A 70 7.81 -13.19 28.83
C ILE A 70 8.75 -13.65 29.96
N SER A 71 8.44 -14.77 30.63
CA SER A 71 9.36 -15.39 31.60
C SER A 71 10.65 -15.93 30.97
N CYS A 72 10.62 -16.27 29.68
CA CYS A 72 11.79 -16.75 28.92
C CYS A 72 12.25 -15.74 27.83
N HIS A 73 11.31 -15.02 27.21
CA HIS A 73 11.58 -14.05 26.15
C HIS A 73 11.92 -12.66 26.71
N THR A 74 12.96 -12.58 27.52
CA THR A 74 13.40 -11.33 28.17
C THR A 74 13.66 -10.23 27.14
N GLY A 75 13.11 -9.03 27.37
CA GLY A 75 13.25 -7.88 26.48
C GLY A 75 12.22 -7.81 25.34
N ARG A 76 11.61 -8.94 24.95
CA ARG A 76 10.70 -9.00 23.78
C ARG A 76 9.40 -8.23 24.02
N ALA A 77 8.89 -8.23 25.26
CA ALA A 77 7.72 -7.43 25.61
C ALA A 77 7.99 -5.92 25.43
N GLN A 78 9.14 -5.44 25.90
CA GLN A 78 9.53 -4.03 25.76
C GLN A 78 9.68 -3.63 24.29
N GLU A 79 10.28 -4.51 23.48
CA GLU A 79 10.42 -4.31 22.03
C GLU A 79 9.05 -4.18 21.33
N VAL A 80 8.10 -5.08 21.61
CA VAL A 80 6.74 -4.99 21.06
C VAL A 80 6.05 -3.71 21.51
N MET A 81 6.16 -3.36 22.79
CA MET A 81 5.54 -2.14 23.34
C MET A 81 6.12 -0.84 22.79
N GLN A 82 7.34 -0.86 22.23
CA GLN A 82 7.95 0.27 21.52
C GLN A 82 7.54 0.33 20.03
N SER A 83 6.92 -0.73 19.51
CA SER A 83 6.53 -0.81 18.11
C SER A 83 5.27 0.00 17.80
N ASN A 84 5.09 0.33 16.52
CA ASN A 84 3.84 0.93 16.05
C ASN A 84 2.65 -0.04 16.04
N HIS A 85 2.89 -1.36 16.07
CA HIS A 85 1.80 -2.33 16.12
C HIS A 85 1.12 -2.29 17.49
N TRP A 86 1.90 -2.03 18.55
CA TRP A 86 1.39 -1.78 19.89
C TRP A 86 0.80 -0.38 20.06
N ASN A 87 1.56 0.65 19.74
CA ASN A 87 1.14 2.03 20.04
C ASN A 87 0.04 2.54 19.10
N TRP A 88 -0.12 1.91 17.91
CA TRP A 88 -0.97 2.39 16.81
C TRP A 88 -0.68 3.82 16.35
N GLU A 89 0.44 4.39 16.76
CA GLU A 89 0.94 5.68 16.35
C GLU A 89 2.46 5.69 16.41
N ARG A 90 3.06 6.68 15.78
CA ARG A 90 4.48 6.99 15.88
C ARG A 90 4.69 8.46 15.59
N GLU A 91 5.82 8.99 16.03
CA GLU A 91 6.26 10.33 15.65
C GLU A 91 6.57 10.37 14.15
N GLU A 92 5.99 11.34 13.44
CA GLU A 92 6.23 11.60 12.03
C GLU A 92 6.36 13.11 11.79
N TYR A 93 7.26 13.48 10.88
CA TYR A 93 7.32 14.85 10.36
C TYR A 93 6.41 14.98 9.14
N VAL A 94 5.48 15.93 9.21
CA VAL A 94 4.59 16.30 8.11
C VAL A 94 4.96 17.72 7.66
N GLU A 95 5.27 17.86 6.37
CA GLU A 95 5.59 19.17 5.79
C GLU A 95 4.45 20.17 6.02
N GLY A 96 4.79 21.38 6.49
CA GLY A 96 3.83 22.41 6.84
C GLY A 96 3.12 22.25 8.19
N LYS A 97 3.26 21.10 8.87
CA LYS A 97 2.65 20.83 10.19
C LYS A 97 3.67 20.54 11.30
N GLY A 98 4.89 20.18 10.93
CA GLY A 98 5.94 19.84 11.89
C GLY A 98 5.85 18.39 12.37
N ILE A 99 6.31 18.15 13.59
CA ILE A 99 6.31 16.82 14.22
C ILE A 99 4.93 16.54 14.81
N VAL A 100 4.31 15.45 14.37
CA VAL A 100 3.00 14.99 14.85
C VAL A 100 3.06 13.50 15.20
N TYR A 101 2.17 13.05 16.07
CA TYR A 101 1.93 11.62 16.23
C TYR A 101 0.89 11.18 15.20
N LEU A 102 1.24 10.17 14.41
CA LEU A 102 0.40 9.66 13.34
C LEU A 102 0.37 8.13 13.36
N GLY A 103 -0.84 7.59 13.26
CA GLY A 103 -1.09 6.18 13.02
C GLY A 103 -2.57 5.85 13.15
N LYS A 104 -2.92 4.56 13.22
CA LYS A 104 -4.31 4.11 13.28
C LYS A 104 -5.10 4.76 14.42
N LYS A 105 -4.45 5.04 15.56
CA LYS A 105 -5.07 5.65 16.74
C LYS A 105 -5.74 6.99 16.43
N ASN A 106 -5.08 7.82 15.64
CA ASN A 106 -5.34 9.26 15.45
C ASN A 106 -5.54 9.66 13.98
N ALA A 107 -5.29 8.78 13.02
CA ALA A 107 -5.53 9.03 11.61
C ALA A 107 -7.00 8.75 11.25
N LEU A 108 -7.63 9.72 10.57
CA LEU A 108 -8.90 9.49 9.91
C LEU A 108 -8.68 8.81 8.55
N ASN A 109 -9.58 7.89 8.21
CA ASN A 109 -9.71 7.30 6.89
C ASN A 109 -11.13 7.54 6.36
N ASN A 110 -11.37 7.20 5.09
CA ASN A 110 -12.69 7.27 4.48
C ASN A 110 -13.36 5.89 4.40
N TYR A 111 -13.00 4.98 5.32
CA TYR A 111 -13.66 3.70 5.54
C TYR A 111 -14.51 3.78 6.82
N CYS A 112 -14.03 3.22 7.93
CA CYS A 112 -14.66 3.30 9.25
C CYS A 112 -14.39 4.62 10.00
N ILE A 113 -13.92 5.66 9.29
CA ILE A 113 -13.65 7.02 9.79
C ILE A 113 -12.46 7.07 10.76
N GLY A 114 -12.60 6.62 12.01
CA GLY A 114 -11.49 6.61 12.97
C GLY A 114 -11.71 5.65 14.14
N SER A 115 -10.63 5.23 14.80
CA SER A 115 -10.71 4.22 15.87
C SER A 115 -11.01 4.79 17.25
N GLU A 116 -10.68 6.05 17.52
CA GLU A 116 -10.88 6.67 18.83
C GLU A 116 -12.37 6.71 19.19
N GLY A 117 -12.73 6.19 20.36
CA GLY A 117 -14.12 5.98 20.81
C GLY A 117 -14.80 4.71 20.26
N ASN A 118 -14.12 3.98 19.36
CA ASN A 118 -14.59 2.78 18.66
C ASN A 118 -13.62 1.58 18.83
N GLU A 119 -12.73 1.65 19.82
CA GLU A 119 -11.58 0.75 19.98
C GLU A 119 -12.02 -0.69 20.15
N LYS A 120 -13.09 -0.94 20.92
CA LYS A 120 -13.56 -2.28 21.24
C LYS A 120 -13.86 -3.11 19.98
N SER A 121 -14.39 -2.48 18.92
CA SER A 121 -14.57 -3.09 17.60
C SER A 121 -13.26 -3.12 16.78
N CYS A 122 -12.52 -2.01 16.75
CA CYS A 122 -11.32 -1.86 15.94
C CYS A 122 -10.13 -2.72 16.38
N ALA A 123 -10.08 -3.08 17.66
CA ALA A 123 -8.98 -3.77 18.32
C ALA A 123 -8.90 -5.26 17.99
N LYS A 124 -9.87 -5.79 17.24
CA LYS A 124 -9.71 -7.11 16.59
C LYS A 124 -8.41 -7.21 15.80
N CYS A 125 -7.87 -6.09 15.30
CA CYS A 125 -6.58 -6.03 14.62
C CYS A 125 -5.44 -5.38 15.44
N HIS A 126 -5.60 -5.23 16.76
CA HIS A 126 -4.52 -4.78 17.65
C HIS A 126 -3.72 -5.99 18.15
N VAL A 127 -2.42 -5.82 18.37
CA VAL A 127 -1.52 -6.89 18.88
C VAL A 127 -1.55 -7.00 20.41
N GLY A 128 -2.72 -6.72 21.00
CA GLY A 128 -2.93 -6.72 22.42
C GLY A 128 -4.37 -7.03 22.82
N PHE A 129 -4.57 -7.15 24.12
CA PHE A 129 -5.82 -7.54 24.77
C PHE A 129 -6.44 -6.38 25.55
N GLY A 130 -7.76 -6.30 25.54
CA GLY A 130 -8.52 -5.40 26.41
C GLY A 130 -8.50 -3.94 25.96
N MET A 131 -8.34 -3.65 24.67
CA MET A 131 -8.40 -2.30 24.15
C MET A 131 -9.86 -1.84 24.01
N THR A 132 -10.32 -1.05 24.99
CA THR A 132 -11.67 -0.50 25.07
C THR A 132 -11.64 1.04 25.14
N ASP A 133 -12.80 1.68 25.02
CA ASP A 133 -12.99 3.14 25.12
C ASP A 133 -12.64 3.70 26.51
N LYS A 134 -12.73 2.87 27.56
CA LYS A 134 -12.54 3.29 28.97
C LYS A 134 -11.27 2.75 29.62
N MET A 135 -10.65 1.72 29.05
CA MET A 135 -9.53 1.01 29.67
C MET A 135 -8.65 0.37 28.59
N PHE A 136 -7.39 0.79 28.50
CA PHE A 136 -6.28 0.02 27.92
C PHE A 136 -4.98 0.45 28.56
N SER A 137 -4.23 -0.49 29.13
CA SER A 137 -2.88 -0.20 29.65
C SER A 137 -1.84 -0.49 28.58
N PHE A 138 -1.24 0.58 28.03
CA PHE A 138 -0.07 0.49 27.15
C PHE A 138 1.21 0.10 27.89
N THR A 139 1.17 -0.09 29.21
CA THR A 139 2.35 -0.34 30.06
C THR A 139 2.38 -1.73 30.69
N ASP A 140 1.29 -2.49 30.66
CA ASP A 140 1.25 -3.87 31.16
C ASP A 140 1.66 -4.86 30.05
N PRO A 141 2.84 -5.50 30.15
CA PRO A 141 3.30 -6.45 29.13
C PRO A 141 2.42 -7.70 29.02
N LYS A 142 1.61 -8.03 30.04
CA LYS A 142 0.67 -9.17 29.97
C LYS A 142 -0.47 -8.92 28.97
N ASN A 143 -0.69 -7.67 28.56
CA ASN A 143 -1.69 -7.32 27.56
C ASN A 143 -1.19 -7.51 26.13
N ILE A 144 0.07 -7.91 25.90
CA ILE A 144 0.59 -8.24 24.57
C ILE A 144 -0.03 -9.55 24.08
N ASP A 145 -0.54 -9.54 22.86
CA ASP A 145 -0.98 -10.74 22.16
C ASP A 145 0.20 -11.33 21.38
N CYS A 146 0.96 -12.22 22.02
CA CYS A 146 2.06 -12.91 21.35
C CYS A 146 1.56 -13.89 20.28
N LEU A 147 0.35 -14.43 20.43
CA LEU A 147 -0.15 -15.54 19.62
C LEU A 147 -0.63 -15.09 18.24
N VAL A 148 -1.23 -13.89 18.13
CA VAL A 148 -1.73 -13.38 16.84
C VAL A 148 -0.67 -13.36 15.74
N CYS A 149 0.60 -13.12 16.10
CA CYS A 149 1.71 -13.09 15.15
C CYS A 149 2.47 -14.42 15.06
N HIS A 150 2.43 -15.27 16.09
CA HIS A 150 3.32 -16.43 16.20
C HIS A 150 2.62 -17.79 16.17
N ASP A 151 1.29 -17.84 16.19
CA ASP A 151 0.55 -19.10 16.08
C ASP A 151 0.83 -19.82 14.74
N ASN A 152 1.38 -21.05 14.78
CA ASN A 152 1.51 -21.89 13.58
C ASN A 152 0.52 -23.06 13.52
N THR A 153 -0.40 -23.20 14.48
CA THR A 153 -1.53 -24.13 14.36
C THR A 153 -2.60 -23.62 13.41
N GLU A 154 -2.60 -22.31 13.12
CA GLU A 154 -3.57 -21.62 12.26
C GLU A 154 -5.00 -21.72 12.78
N THR A 155 -5.14 -21.83 14.12
CA THR A 155 -6.44 -21.87 14.80
C THR A 155 -6.72 -20.62 15.61
N TYR A 156 -5.70 -19.82 15.93
CA TYR A 156 -5.87 -18.62 16.74
C TYR A 156 -6.71 -17.56 16.02
N VAL A 157 -7.75 -17.08 16.69
CA VAL A 157 -8.63 -16.03 16.16
C VAL A 157 -9.08 -15.08 17.26
N LYS A 158 -9.02 -13.78 16.94
CA LYS A 158 -9.55 -12.71 17.80
C LYS A 158 -11.05 -12.61 17.66
N ALA A 159 -11.76 -12.57 18.79
CA ALA A 159 -13.20 -12.42 18.81
C ALA A 159 -13.61 -11.05 18.24
N SER A 160 -14.75 -11.00 17.56
CA SER A 160 -15.30 -9.75 17.02
C SER A 160 -15.78 -8.88 18.17
N GLU A 161 -15.42 -7.58 18.14
CA GLU A 161 -15.97 -6.58 19.09
C GLU A 161 -15.66 -6.85 20.56
N MET A 162 -14.57 -7.57 20.84
CA MET A 162 -14.12 -7.93 22.19
C MET A 162 -12.82 -7.24 22.62
N GLY A 163 -12.53 -6.04 22.09
CA GLY A 163 -11.35 -5.27 22.51
C GLY A 163 -10.02 -5.98 22.27
N GLY A 164 -9.97 -6.82 21.23
CA GLY A 164 -8.80 -7.64 20.92
C GLY A 164 -8.68 -8.92 21.74
N ALA A 165 -9.64 -9.31 22.57
CA ALA A 165 -9.63 -10.63 23.18
C ALA A 165 -9.81 -11.75 22.11
N PRO A 166 -9.17 -12.92 22.28
CA PRO A 166 -9.43 -14.11 21.48
C PRO A 166 -10.77 -14.76 21.78
N GLU A 167 -11.21 -15.65 20.90
CA GLU A 167 -12.29 -16.59 21.21
C GLU A 167 -11.86 -17.48 22.40
N MET A 168 -12.63 -17.49 23.48
CA MET A 168 -12.24 -18.19 24.72
C MET A 168 -12.37 -19.73 24.64
N SER A 169 -12.96 -20.24 23.56
CA SER A 169 -13.07 -21.68 23.27
C SER A 169 -11.79 -22.28 22.68
N LEU A 170 -10.80 -21.45 22.34
CA LEU A 170 -9.55 -21.90 21.73
C LEU A 170 -8.69 -22.72 22.69
N ASP A 171 -7.97 -23.69 22.14
CA ASP A 171 -6.95 -24.41 22.89
C ASP A 171 -5.65 -23.59 22.95
N PHE A 172 -5.59 -22.66 23.90
CA PHE A 172 -4.41 -21.82 24.13
C PHE A 172 -3.16 -22.65 24.47
N THR A 173 -3.31 -23.86 25.02
CA THR A 173 -2.18 -24.73 25.34
C THR A 173 -1.55 -25.26 24.07
N ASN A 174 -2.36 -25.83 23.18
CA ASN A 174 -1.90 -26.32 21.88
C ASN A 174 -1.29 -25.18 21.05
N ILE A 175 -1.93 -24.01 21.02
CA ILE A 175 -1.42 -22.84 20.27
C ILE A 175 -0.06 -22.40 20.82
N ALA A 176 0.07 -22.23 22.13
CA ALA A 176 1.32 -21.79 22.77
C ALA A 176 2.49 -22.77 22.53
N GLN A 177 2.21 -24.07 22.46
CA GLN A 177 3.21 -25.11 22.20
C GLN A 177 3.68 -25.16 20.73
N HIS A 178 2.94 -24.57 19.80
CA HIS A 178 3.22 -24.60 18.37
C HIS A 178 3.48 -23.19 17.81
N VAL A 179 3.98 -22.27 18.64
CA VAL A 179 4.41 -20.95 18.16
C VAL A 179 5.67 -21.04 17.30
N GLY A 180 5.83 -20.13 16.36
CA GLY A 180 7.06 -20.03 15.56
C GLY A 180 7.17 -18.76 14.73
N LYS A 181 7.95 -18.83 13.65
CA LYS A 181 8.15 -17.69 12.75
C LYS A 181 6.82 -17.32 12.07
N PRO A 182 6.44 -16.04 12.01
CA PRO A 182 5.16 -15.62 11.43
C PRO A 182 4.99 -16.08 9.97
N LYS A 183 3.81 -16.58 9.66
CA LYS A 183 3.32 -16.91 8.33
C LYS A 183 2.42 -15.80 7.77
N ARG A 184 2.06 -15.90 6.49
CA ARG A 184 1.03 -15.04 5.86
C ARG A 184 -0.32 -15.15 6.59
N SER A 185 -0.66 -16.33 7.10
CA SER A 185 -1.86 -16.54 7.93
C SER A 185 -1.89 -15.61 9.14
N ASN A 186 -0.77 -15.44 9.85
CA ASN A 186 -0.69 -14.52 11.00
C ASN A 186 -0.84 -13.04 10.62
N CYS A 187 -0.23 -12.60 9.51
CA CYS A 187 -0.34 -11.20 9.08
C CYS A 187 -1.73 -10.90 8.49
N GLY A 188 -2.27 -11.86 7.74
CA GLY A 188 -3.48 -11.70 6.93
C GLY A 188 -4.75 -11.55 7.75
N VAL A 189 -4.84 -12.13 8.96
CA VAL A 189 -6.02 -11.95 9.85
C VAL A 189 -6.33 -10.48 10.15
N CYS A 190 -5.33 -9.60 10.05
CA CYS A 190 -5.50 -8.15 10.18
C CYS A 190 -5.39 -7.42 8.83
N HIS A 191 -4.38 -7.75 8.03
CA HIS A 191 -4.05 -6.97 6.84
C HIS A 191 -4.97 -7.25 5.65
N PHE A 192 -5.56 -8.45 5.55
CA PHE A 192 -6.44 -8.84 4.44
C PHE A 192 -7.91 -8.48 4.71
N LEU A 193 -8.27 -8.29 5.98
CA LEU A 193 -9.64 -8.09 6.45
C LEU A 193 -9.91 -6.65 6.96
N GLY A 194 -8.94 -5.75 6.81
CA GLY A 194 -9.03 -4.36 7.27
C GLY A 194 -10.18 -3.61 6.60
N GLY A 195 -10.93 -2.81 7.38
CA GLY A 195 -12.14 -2.12 6.90
C GLY A 195 -13.43 -2.94 7.04
N GLY A 196 -13.36 -4.08 7.74
CA GLY A 196 -14.53 -4.89 8.11
C GLY A 196 -14.87 -5.99 7.12
N GLY A 197 -13.91 -6.44 6.29
CA GLY A 197 -14.12 -7.50 5.32
C GLY A 197 -12.91 -7.76 4.43
N ASN A 198 -12.93 -8.88 3.72
CA ASN A 198 -11.88 -9.27 2.77
C ASN A 198 -11.67 -8.20 1.69
N ASN A 199 -10.39 -7.86 1.47
CA ASN A 199 -9.93 -6.96 0.43
C ASN A 199 -10.62 -5.59 0.42
N VAL A 200 -11.24 -5.14 1.52
CA VAL A 200 -11.94 -3.85 1.55
C VAL A 200 -10.97 -2.69 1.36
N LYS A 201 -9.82 -2.72 2.06
CA LYS A 201 -8.93 -1.57 2.19
C LYS A 201 -7.78 -1.51 1.18
N HIS A 202 -6.85 -2.46 1.22
CA HIS A 202 -5.60 -2.40 0.45
C HIS A 202 -5.82 -2.61 -1.06
N GLY A 203 -6.66 -3.57 -1.44
CA GLY A 203 -6.90 -3.92 -2.85
C GLY A 203 -5.91 -4.96 -3.40
N ASP A 204 -4.70 -5.04 -2.84
CA ASP A 204 -3.62 -5.97 -3.21
C ASP A 204 -3.28 -6.98 -2.10
N LEU A 205 -4.02 -6.97 -1.00
CA LEU A 205 -3.87 -7.90 0.13
C LEU A 205 -5.24 -8.44 0.52
N GLU A 206 -5.44 -9.72 0.27
CA GLU A 206 -6.74 -10.42 0.35
C GLU A 206 -6.55 -11.87 0.81
N ILE A 207 -7.64 -12.55 1.20
CA ILE A 207 -7.59 -13.95 1.68
C ILE A 207 -6.94 -14.92 0.68
N ALA A 208 -7.00 -14.65 -0.62
CA ALA A 208 -6.32 -15.46 -1.63
C ALA A 208 -4.79 -15.45 -1.47
N MET A 209 -4.24 -14.48 -0.72
CA MET A 209 -2.81 -14.38 -0.39
C MET A 209 -2.38 -15.29 0.78
N PHE A 210 -3.28 -16.05 1.40
CA PHE A 210 -2.86 -17.11 2.33
C PHE A 210 -2.06 -18.18 1.57
N GLU A 211 -2.61 -18.65 0.46
CA GLU A 211 -2.00 -19.64 -0.44
C GLU A 211 -2.15 -19.20 -1.91
N PRO A 212 -1.48 -18.10 -2.33
CA PRO A 212 -1.65 -17.60 -3.68
C PRO A 212 -0.95 -18.51 -4.68
N THR A 213 -1.48 -18.60 -5.89
CA THR A 213 -0.70 -19.09 -7.04
C THR A 213 0.26 -18.00 -7.53
N ARG A 214 1.25 -18.39 -8.33
CA ARG A 214 2.20 -17.48 -8.97
C ARG A 214 1.54 -16.39 -9.82
N ASP A 215 0.38 -16.66 -10.41
CA ASP A 215 -0.38 -15.68 -11.21
C ASP A 215 -0.96 -14.54 -10.35
N ILE A 216 -1.23 -14.84 -9.07
CA ILE A 216 -1.69 -13.83 -8.11
C ILE A 216 -0.50 -12.99 -7.66
N ASP A 217 0.56 -13.62 -7.15
CA ASP A 217 1.78 -12.94 -6.71
C ASP A 217 3.01 -13.83 -6.92
N VAL A 218 4.00 -13.35 -7.69
CA VAL A 218 5.18 -14.13 -8.03
C VAL A 218 6.14 -14.40 -6.87
N HIS A 219 6.08 -13.60 -5.79
CA HIS A 219 6.94 -13.74 -4.63
C HIS A 219 6.31 -14.69 -3.61
N MET A 220 5.00 -14.54 -3.37
CA MET A 220 4.25 -15.31 -2.39
C MET A 220 3.67 -16.62 -2.94
N GLY A 221 3.68 -16.80 -4.27
CA GLY A 221 3.13 -17.97 -4.96
C GLY A 221 3.63 -19.31 -4.38
N ILE A 222 2.69 -20.21 -4.07
CA ILE A 222 2.98 -21.50 -3.41
C ILE A 222 3.74 -22.47 -4.31
N GLU A 223 3.70 -22.30 -5.64
CA GLU A 223 4.48 -23.12 -6.57
C GLU A 223 5.94 -22.65 -6.70
N GLY A 224 6.32 -21.55 -6.04
CA GLY A 224 7.66 -20.97 -6.08
C GLY A 224 8.31 -20.84 -4.71
N VAL A 225 9.03 -19.74 -4.50
CA VAL A 225 9.74 -19.43 -3.24
C VAL A 225 8.77 -19.34 -2.05
N ASN A 226 7.46 -19.12 -2.30
CA ASN A 226 6.42 -19.14 -1.28
C ASN A 226 6.74 -18.19 -0.10
N MET A 227 7.16 -16.96 -0.42
CA MET A 227 7.64 -16.01 0.57
C MET A 227 6.57 -15.66 1.61
N GLN A 228 6.97 -15.67 2.88
CA GLN A 228 6.16 -15.11 3.97
C GLN A 228 6.37 -13.59 4.06
N CYS A 229 5.44 -12.85 4.66
CA CYS A 229 5.52 -11.38 4.74
C CYS A 229 6.85 -10.89 5.34
N VAL A 230 7.32 -11.58 6.39
CA VAL A 230 8.58 -11.27 7.10
C VAL A 230 9.85 -11.48 6.28
N ALA A 231 9.77 -12.07 5.08
CA ALA A 231 10.90 -12.19 4.16
C ALA A 231 11.31 -10.83 3.56
N CYS A 232 10.32 -9.95 3.31
CA CYS A 232 10.51 -8.59 2.80
C CYS A 232 10.31 -7.55 3.92
N HIS A 233 9.31 -7.76 4.78
CA HIS A 233 9.07 -6.96 5.98
C HIS A 233 9.88 -7.49 7.15
N THR A 234 11.20 -7.42 7.03
CA THR A 234 12.11 -7.86 8.11
C THR A 234 11.88 -7.06 9.38
N SER A 235 12.11 -7.67 10.53
CA SER A 235 11.99 -7.00 11.83
C SER A 235 13.31 -6.99 12.58
N GLU A 236 13.64 -5.86 13.18
CA GLU A 236 14.67 -5.77 14.22
C GLU A 236 13.98 -5.33 15.51
N LYS A 237 14.21 -6.05 16.62
CA LYS A 237 13.61 -5.73 17.93
C LYS A 237 12.09 -5.51 17.84
N HIS A 238 11.38 -6.42 17.17
CA HIS A 238 9.92 -6.34 16.90
C HIS A 238 9.44 -5.06 16.18
N VAL A 239 10.34 -4.25 15.64
CA VAL A 239 10.02 -3.14 14.76
C VAL A 239 10.09 -3.63 13.31
N MET A 240 8.93 -3.79 12.71
CA MET A 240 8.77 -4.26 11.33
C MET A 240 9.16 -3.17 10.31
N LEU A 241 9.93 -3.54 9.30
CA LEU A 241 10.23 -2.71 8.12
C LEU A 241 8.99 -2.59 7.22
N GLY A 242 8.92 -1.50 6.45
CA GLY A 242 7.87 -1.29 5.46
C GLY A 242 6.73 -0.45 6.01
N LYS A 243 7.03 0.79 6.40
CA LYS A 243 5.98 1.76 6.76
C LYS A 243 5.02 1.95 5.59
N VAL A 244 3.71 2.03 5.86
CA VAL A 244 2.68 2.33 4.86
C VAL A 244 2.44 3.85 4.78
N TYR A 245 2.34 4.41 3.58
CA TYR A 245 2.19 5.86 3.36
C TYR A 245 0.85 6.42 3.83
N SER A 246 -0.17 5.58 3.99
CA SER A 246 -1.44 5.99 4.60
C SER A 246 -1.30 6.40 6.07
N LEU A 247 -0.23 5.99 6.75
CA LEU A 247 0.01 6.21 8.18
C LEU A 247 1.46 6.65 8.47
N SER A 248 2.19 7.13 7.47
CA SER A 248 3.56 7.63 7.61
C SER A 248 3.89 8.59 6.48
N SER A 249 4.54 9.69 6.84
CA SER A 249 4.71 10.87 5.98
C SER A 249 6.13 11.01 5.45
N MET A 250 7.12 10.39 6.09
CA MET A 250 8.54 10.51 5.72
C MET A 250 9.03 9.36 4.86
N ASN A 251 9.95 9.60 3.92
CA ASN A 251 10.56 8.53 3.12
C ASN A 251 11.64 7.75 3.89
N ARG A 252 11.25 6.99 4.93
CA ARG A 252 12.15 6.20 5.80
C ARG A 252 11.55 4.83 6.11
N ASN A 253 12.41 3.84 6.38
CA ASN A 253 12.04 2.47 6.79
C ASN A 253 11.03 1.82 5.83
N ARG A 254 11.34 1.89 4.54
CA ARG A 254 10.54 1.31 3.45
C ARG A 254 11.11 -0.05 3.05
N SER A 255 10.23 -0.94 2.61
CA SER A 255 10.62 -2.15 1.89
C SER A 255 10.60 -1.83 0.41
N THR A 256 11.66 -2.17 -0.32
CA THR A 256 11.81 -1.80 -1.73
C THR A 256 12.28 -2.99 -2.57
N CYS A 257 11.99 -2.95 -3.87
CA CYS A 257 12.37 -4.01 -4.81
C CYS A 257 13.90 -4.19 -4.85
N GLU A 258 14.61 -3.07 -4.72
CA GLU A 258 16.06 -2.95 -4.81
C GLU A 258 16.82 -3.62 -3.65
N GLN A 259 16.12 -4.09 -2.61
CA GLN A 259 16.72 -4.89 -1.54
C GLN A 259 17.08 -6.31 -2.01
N CYS A 260 16.45 -6.79 -3.09
CA CYS A 260 16.72 -8.09 -3.70
C CYS A 260 17.10 -7.95 -5.19
N HIS A 261 16.51 -6.99 -5.90
CA HIS A 261 16.82 -6.72 -7.30
C HIS A 261 17.87 -5.62 -7.42
N THR A 262 18.63 -5.57 -8.51
CA THR A 262 19.49 -4.41 -8.78
C THR A 262 18.63 -3.22 -9.21
N ASN A 263 19.20 -2.01 -9.21
CA ASN A 263 18.52 -0.81 -9.74
C ASN A 263 18.31 -0.89 -11.26
N THR A 264 19.06 -1.74 -11.96
CA THR A 264 19.05 -1.96 -13.40
C THR A 264 18.84 -3.45 -13.73
N PRO A 265 17.70 -4.05 -13.36
CA PRO A 265 17.54 -5.50 -13.39
C PRO A 265 17.22 -6.06 -14.79
N HIS A 266 17.02 -5.19 -15.79
CA HIS A 266 16.60 -5.60 -17.13
C HIS A 266 17.81 -5.71 -18.07
N SER A 267 17.75 -6.65 -19.01
CA SER A 267 18.73 -6.74 -20.10
C SER A 267 18.59 -5.61 -21.12
N ASP A 268 17.41 -5.00 -21.20
CA ASP A 268 17.14 -3.85 -22.07
C ASP A 268 17.37 -2.54 -21.29
N GLU A 269 18.37 -1.79 -21.73
CA GLU A 269 18.81 -0.55 -21.10
C GLU A 269 17.69 0.50 -21.08
N ILE A 270 16.83 0.54 -22.10
CA ILE A 270 15.73 1.52 -22.12
C ILE A 270 14.76 1.29 -20.95
N ILE A 271 14.55 0.04 -20.55
CA ILE A 271 13.67 -0.29 -19.42
C ILE A 271 14.35 0.10 -18.10
N ASN A 272 15.68 -0.04 -18.01
CA ASN A 272 16.44 0.42 -16.85
C ASN A 272 16.37 1.95 -16.70
N GLU A 273 16.45 2.70 -17.79
CA GLU A 273 16.28 4.17 -17.77
C GLU A 273 14.91 4.60 -17.23
N HIS A 274 13.84 3.83 -17.51
CA HIS A 274 12.52 4.11 -16.93
C HIS A 274 12.54 4.07 -15.40
N GLY A 275 13.43 3.28 -14.79
CA GLY A 275 13.58 3.17 -13.33
C GLY A 275 13.88 4.49 -12.63
N GLU A 276 14.37 5.51 -13.36
CA GLU A 276 14.58 6.87 -12.83
C GLU A 276 13.27 7.56 -12.45
N LYS A 277 12.21 7.34 -13.24
CA LYS A 277 10.94 8.07 -13.13
C LYS A 277 9.72 7.16 -12.99
N VAL A 278 9.86 5.86 -13.10
CA VAL A 278 8.78 4.88 -13.00
C VAL A 278 9.13 3.90 -11.89
N ALA A 279 8.25 3.78 -10.89
CA ALA A 279 8.42 2.79 -9.83
C ALA A 279 8.26 1.38 -10.41
N CYS A 280 9.01 0.39 -9.93
CA CYS A 280 8.92 -1.01 -10.38
C CYS A 280 7.47 -1.51 -10.33
N GLN A 281 6.75 -1.16 -9.26
CA GLN A 281 5.34 -1.49 -9.06
C GLN A 281 4.45 -1.04 -10.22
N SER A 282 4.73 0.11 -10.85
CA SER A 282 3.90 0.65 -11.95
C SER A 282 3.86 -0.27 -13.16
N CYS A 283 4.98 -0.93 -13.46
CA CYS A 283 5.06 -1.87 -14.59
C CYS A 283 4.71 -3.31 -14.17
N HIS A 284 5.07 -3.70 -12.95
CA HIS A 284 4.95 -5.08 -12.49
C HIS A 284 3.63 -5.41 -11.77
N ILE A 285 2.79 -4.41 -11.47
CA ILE A 285 1.45 -4.61 -10.90
C ILE A 285 0.41 -3.95 -11.82
N PRO A 286 0.17 -4.51 -13.02
CA PRO A 286 -0.73 -3.93 -14.02
C PRO A 286 -2.19 -3.91 -13.57
N ILE A 287 -2.57 -4.86 -12.70
CA ILE A 287 -3.90 -5.01 -12.10
C ILE A 287 -3.77 -5.41 -10.63
N TYR A 288 -4.68 -4.92 -9.79
CA TYR A 288 -4.88 -5.37 -8.41
C TYR A 288 -6.31 -5.93 -8.23
N ALA A 289 -6.63 -6.43 -7.03
CA ALA A 289 -7.87 -7.14 -6.75
C ALA A 289 -8.06 -8.31 -7.75
N LYS A 290 -6.99 -9.11 -7.93
CA LYS A 290 -6.92 -10.17 -8.95
C LYS A 290 -7.97 -11.26 -8.71
N VAL A 291 -8.27 -11.58 -7.45
CA VAL A 291 -9.19 -12.68 -7.10
C VAL A 291 -10.52 -12.16 -6.54
N ASN A 292 -10.52 -11.39 -5.46
CA ASN A 292 -11.74 -10.83 -4.87
C ASN A 292 -11.84 -9.32 -5.11
N ALA A 293 -13.08 -8.83 -5.20
CA ALA A 293 -13.34 -7.42 -5.37
C ALA A 293 -12.86 -6.60 -4.17
N THR A 294 -12.50 -5.34 -4.42
CA THR A 294 -12.13 -4.36 -3.40
C THR A 294 -13.04 -3.16 -3.44
N LYS A 295 -13.31 -2.58 -2.28
CA LYS A 295 -14.18 -1.41 -2.17
C LYS A 295 -13.46 -0.19 -2.75
N THR A 296 -14.06 0.44 -3.74
CA THR A 296 -13.54 1.65 -4.42
C THR A 296 -14.27 2.90 -3.97
N HIS A 297 -15.49 2.75 -3.45
CA HIS A 297 -16.30 3.85 -2.94
C HIS A 297 -17.07 3.48 -1.68
N TRP A 298 -17.19 4.44 -0.76
CA TRP A 298 -18.02 4.34 0.44
C TRP A 298 -18.76 5.66 0.69
N ASP A 299 -20.08 5.64 0.59
CA ASP A 299 -20.97 6.77 0.86
C ASP A 299 -21.73 6.59 2.17
N TRP A 300 -21.27 7.27 3.22
CA TRP A 300 -21.93 7.28 4.53
C TRP A 300 -23.22 8.12 4.54
N SER A 301 -23.43 9.02 3.57
CA SER A 301 -24.62 9.89 3.56
C SER A 301 -25.92 9.12 3.34
N THR A 302 -25.84 7.89 2.82
CA THR A 302 -26.99 7.02 2.61
C THR A 302 -27.25 6.08 3.79
N ALA A 303 -26.38 6.06 4.80
CA ALA A 303 -26.52 5.21 5.97
C ALA A 303 -27.73 5.61 6.84
N GLY A 304 -28.28 4.65 7.58
CA GLY A 304 -29.42 4.86 8.48
C GLY A 304 -30.79 4.57 7.87
N LYS A 305 -30.88 4.07 6.63
CA LYS A 305 -32.18 3.63 6.09
C LYS A 305 -32.54 2.29 6.70
N LEU A 306 -33.78 2.18 7.16
CA LEU A 306 -34.33 0.98 7.78
C LEU A 306 -35.51 0.47 6.95
N LYS A 307 -35.76 -0.84 6.99
CA LYS A 307 -36.92 -1.46 6.37
C LYS A 307 -37.80 -2.02 7.49
N ASN A 308 -38.99 -1.45 7.66
CA ASN A 308 -39.91 -1.80 8.75
C ASN A 308 -39.30 -1.62 10.15
N GLY A 309 -38.44 -0.61 10.34
CA GLY A 309 -37.77 -0.34 11.62
C GLY A 309 -36.50 -1.16 11.87
N GLU A 310 -36.19 -2.13 11.01
CA GLU A 310 -35.00 -2.99 11.15
C GLU A 310 -33.91 -2.61 10.12
N PRO A 311 -32.63 -2.80 10.48
CA PRO A 311 -31.54 -2.64 9.52
C PRO A 311 -31.60 -3.71 8.42
N TYR A 312 -31.11 -3.35 7.24
CA TYR A 312 -31.06 -4.25 6.09
C TYR A 312 -29.75 -4.07 5.32
N GLU A 313 -29.47 -5.07 4.50
CA GLU A 313 -28.34 -5.10 3.58
C GLU A 313 -28.79 -5.38 2.15
N VAL A 314 -27.96 -4.99 1.19
CA VAL A 314 -28.17 -5.27 -0.23
C VAL A 314 -26.84 -5.70 -0.81
N ASP A 315 -26.85 -6.83 -1.50
CA ASP A 315 -25.65 -7.42 -2.11
C ASP A 315 -25.71 -7.36 -3.62
N ASP A 316 -24.54 -7.31 -4.26
CA ASP A 316 -24.43 -7.58 -5.69
C ASP A 316 -24.44 -9.11 -5.95
N PRO A 317 -24.52 -9.55 -7.23
CA PRO A 317 -24.52 -10.98 -7.55
C PRO A 317 -23.26 -11.75 -7.12
N ASP A 318 -22.15 -11.05 -6.84
CA ASP A 318 -20.89 -11.63 -6.39
C ASP A 318 -20.85 -11.73 -4.84
N GLY A 319 -21.92 -11.33 -4.14
CA GLY A 319 -22.03 -11.36 -2.68
C GLY A 319 -21.36 -10.19 -1.97
N ASN A 320 -20.99 -9.11 -2.68
CA ASN A 320 -20.45 -7.92 -2.05
C ASN A 320 -21.60 -7.01 -1.59
N HIS A 321 -21.59 -6.63 -0.31
CA HIS A 321 -22.52 -5.60 0.19
C HIS A 321 -22.38 -4.32 -0.62
N THR A 322 -23.45 -3.90 -1.30
CA THR A 322 -23.61 -2.61 -1.98
C THR A 322 -24.33 -1.58 -1.11
N TYR A 323 -25.03 -2.05 -0.08
CA TYR A 323 -25.62 -1.22 0.97
C TYR A 323 -25.65 -1.95 2.31
N LEU A 324 -25.39 -1.22 3.40
CA LEU A 324 -25.64 -1.65 4.78
C LEU A 324 -26.28 -0.48 5.53
N SER A 325 -27.39 -0.68 6.26
CA SER A 325 -27.99 0.38 7.08
C SER A 325 -26.96 1.04 8.01
N ILE A 326 -26.05 0.25 8.58
CA ILE A 326 -25.02 0.71 9.53
C ILE A 326 -23.86 1.48 8.87
N LYS A 327 -23.73 1.47 7.53
CA LYS A 327 -22.52 1.97 6.86
C LYS A 327 -22.81 2.77 5.57
N GLY A 328 -24.00 2.69 5.01
CA GLY A 328 -24.36 3.37 3.77
C GLY A 328 -24.05 2.54 2.53
N SER A 329 -23.76 3.21 1.42
CA SER A 329 -23.62 2.59 0.08
C SER A 329 -22.17 2.35 -0.31
N PHE A 330 -21.93 1.33 -1.12
CA PHE A 330 -20.60 0.94 -1.56
C PHE A 330 -20.53 0.76 -3.07
N LYS A 331 -19.33 0.95 -3.62
CA LYS A 331 -18.97 0.41 -4.94
C LYS A 331 -17.74 -0.46 -4.81
N TRP A 332 -17.71 -1.51 -5.62
CA TRP A 332 -16.66 -2.50 -5.66
C TRP A 332 -16.06 -2.57 -7.06
N GLY A 333 -14.82 -3.05 -7.15
CA GLY A 333 -14.18 -3.39 -8.41
C GLY A 333 -13.27 -4.59 -8.26
N LYS A 334 -13.08 -5.33 -9.35
CA LYS A 334 -12.26 -6.54 -9.43
C LYS A 334 -11.39 -6.46 -10.69
N LYS A 335 -10.16 -6.97 -10.62
CA LYS A 335 -9.15 -6.85 -11.70
C LYS A 335 -8.96 -5.40 -12.16
N ILE A 336 -8.72 -4.51 -11.21
CA ILE A 336 -8.70 -3.07 -11.44
C ILE A 336 -7.31 -2.64 -11.89
N GLN A 337 -7.24 -1.82 -12.95
CA GLN A 337 -6.02 -1.09 -13.31
C GLN A 337 -5.74 0.01 -12.26
N PRO A 338 -4.54 0.11 -11.68
CA PRO A 338 -4.19 1.20 -10.78
C PRO A 338 -4.34 2.58 -11.42
N GLU A 339 -4.63 3.59 -10.61
CA GLU A 339 -4.40 4.98 -10.98
C GLU A 339 -2.91 5.30 -10.78
N TYR A 340 -2.33 6.19 -11.58
CA TYR A 340 -0.90 6.50 -11.50
C TYR A 340 -0.70 7.95 -11.11
N ILE A 341 0.19 8.17 -10.13
CA ILE A 341 0.52 9.50 -9.61
C ILE A 341 2.03 9.70 -9.50
N TRP A 342 2.48 10.95 -9.54
CA TRP A 342 3.83 11.29 -9.10
C TRP A 342 3.94 11.14 -7.59
N PHE A 343 5.02 10.48 -7.16
CA PHE A 343 5.25 10.27 -5.74
C PHE A 343 6.74 10.28 -5.37
N ASN A 344 7.11 11.12 -4.40
CA ASN A 344 8.48 11.30 -3.92
C ASN A 344 8.81 10.57 -2.61
N GLY A 345 7.88 9.74 -2.12
CA GLY A 345 8.03 9.03 -0.86
C GLY A 345 7.60 9.83 0.38
N THR A 346 7.06 11.04 0.23
CA THR A 346 6.49 11.82 1.34
C THR A 346 4.99 12.06 1.16
N ALA A 347 4.25 12.08 2.27
CA ALA A 347 2.81 12.23 2.26
C ALA A 347 2.35 13.27 3.29
N ASN A 348 1.33 14.03 2.93
CA ASN A 348 0.57 14.86 3.87
C ASN A 348 -0.64 14.08 4.37
N HIS A 349 -1.17 14.44 5.54
CA HIS A 349 -2.33 13.77 6.16
C HIS A 349 -3.30 14.81 6.71
N TYR A 350 -4.60 14.57 6.51
CA TYR A 350 -5.62 15.24 7.31
C TYR A 350 -5.49 14.75 8.75
N LEU A 351 -5.33 15.68 9.68
CA LEU A 351 -5.29 15.40 11.12
C LEU A 351 -6.63 15.79 11.73
N LEU A 352 -7.01 15.05 12.77
CA LEU A 352 -8.25 15.30 13.49
C LEU A 352 -8.28 16.76 14.00
N GLY A 353 -9.31 17.52 13.60
CA GLY A 353 -9.45 18.95 13.92
C GLY A 353 -8.92 19.92 12.86
N ASP A 354 -8.29 19.44 11.79
CA ASP A 354 -7.88 20.29 10.67
C ASP A 354 -9.09 21.01 10.03
N VAL A 355 -8.90 22.29 9.72
CA VAL A 355 -9.90 23.12 9.03
C VAL A 355 -9.81 22.89 7.52
N ILE A 356 -10.94 22.55 6.91
CA ILE A 356 -11.11 22.35 5.47
C ILE A 356 -11.59 23.67 4.85
N ASN A 357 -10.68 24.35 4.16
CA ASN A 357 -10.96 25.66 3.57
C ASN A 357 -11.68 25.61 2.22
N ASP A 358 -11.39 24.59 1.40
CA ASP A 358 -12.01 24.39 0.08
C ASP A 358 -12.86 23.12 0.10
N THR A 359 -14.17 23.28 0.12
CA THR A 359 -15.14 22.18 0.07
C THR A 359 -15.66 21.87 -1.34
N SER A 360 -15.19 22.60 -2.36
CA SER A 360 -15.57 22.36 -3.75
C SER A 360 -14.92 21.09 -4.31
N LYS A 361 -13.73 20.74 -3.79
CA LYS A 361 -12.94 19.56 -4.16
C LYS A 361 -13.00 18.49 -3.09
N PRO A 362 -12.78 17.21 -3.45
CA PRO A 362 -12.63 16.15 -2.46
C PRO A 362 -11.46 16.44 -1.51
N VAL A 363 -11.66 16.22 -0.21
CA VAL A 363 -10.59 16.34 0.80
C VAL A 363 -9.68 15.12 0.69
N LYS A 364 -8.39 15.36 0.44
CA LYS A 364 -7.38 14.29 0.40
C LYS A 364 -6.92 13.97 1.81
N LEU A 365 -7.26 12.78 2.30
CA LEU A 365 -6.93 12.37 3.67
C LEU A 365 -5.45 12.03 3.86
N ASN A 366 -4.79 11.56 2.80
CA ASN A 366 -3.37 11.23 2.81
C ASN A 366 -2.71 11.56 1.45
N ALA A 367 -2.69 12.84 1.09
CA ALA A 367 -2.13 13.28 -0.19
C ALA A 367 -0.67 12.82 -0.33
N LEU A 368 -0.37 12.10 -1.41
CA LEU A 368 0.99 11.72 -1.75
C LEU A 368 1.65 12.87 -2.53
N ASN A 369 2.83 13.31 -2.10
CA ASN A 369 3.53 14.44 -2.69
C ASN A 369 4.39 14.00 -3.87
N GLY A 370 4.50 14.84 -4.89
CA GLY A 370 5.39 14.61 -6.02
C GLY A 370 5.01 15.44 -7.25
N SER A 371 5.94 15.50 -8.20
CA SER A 371 5.73 16.06 -9.54
C SER A 371 6.84 15.59 -10.47
N TYR A 372 6.69 15.78 -11.79
CA TYR A 372 7.75 15.47 -12.74
C TYR A 372 9.08 16.19 -12.42
N LYS A 373 8.99 17.46 -12.00
CA LYS A 373 10.15 18.31 -11.69
C LYS A 373 10.90 17.88 -10.42
N ASP A 374 10.23 17.17 -9.53
CA ASP A 374 10.87 16.63 -8.33
C ASP A 374 11.74 15.43 -8.72
N ARG A 375 13.04 15.52 -8.44
CA ARG A 375 14.03 14.50 -8.77
C ARG A 375 13.78 13.17 -8.06
N ASN A 376 13.16 13.20 -6.89
CA ASN A 376 12.86 11.99 -6.12
C ASN A 376 11.51 11.37 -6.50
N SER A 377 10.71 12.05 -7.33
CA SER A 377 9.39 11.55 -7.73
C SER A 377 9.48 10.46 -8.77
N LYS A 378 8.77 9.36 -8.52
CA LYS A 378 8.48 8.29 -9.49
C LYS A 378 6.97 8.16 -9.71
N ILE A 379 6.58 7.77 -10.91
CA ILE A 379 5.23 7.34 -11.25
C ILE A 379 4.94 6.07 -10.45
N THR A 380 3.95 6.13 -9.57
CA THR A 380 3.60 5.07 -8.60
C THR A 380 2.14 4.64 -8.80
N PRO A 381 1.83 3.33 -8.78
CA PRO A 381 0.47 2.85 -8.90
C PRO A 381 -0.25 2.95 -7.54
N VAL A 382 -1.47 3.48 -7.57
CA VAL A 382 -2.30 3.66 -6.39
C VAL A 382 -3.72 3.16 -6.64
N LYS A 383 -4.32 2.60 -5.60
CA LYS A 383 -5.77 2.55 -5.42
C LYS A 383 -6.20 3.87 -4.79
N ILE A 384 -7.11 4.61 -5.42
CA ILE A 384 -7.75 5.78 -4.80
C ILE A 384 -9.15 5.39 -4.33
N HIS A 385 -9.32 5.27 -3.02
CA HIS A 385 -10.63 5.07 -2.42
C HIS A 385 -11.34 6.41 -2.27
N ARG A 386 -12.57 6.50 -2.77
CA ARG A 386 -13.38 7.73 -2.76
C ARG A 386 -14.49 7.59 -1.72
N GLY A 387 -14.67 8.59 -0.87
CA GLY A 387 -15.66 8.55 0.20
C GLY A 387 -16.60 9.74 0.20
N ILE A 388 -17.74 9.58 0.86
CA ILE A 388 -18.59 10.67 1.34
C ILE A 388 -18.78 10.44 2.84
N GLN A 389 -18.28 11.34 3.69
CA GLN A 389 -18.21 11.12 5.13
C GLN A 389 -18.72 12.34 5.92
N PRO A 390 -19.15 12.16 7.19
CA PRO A 390 -19.78 13.23 7.96
C PRO A 390 -18.81 14.39 8.22
N PHE A 391 -19.33 15.61 8.13
CA PHE A 391 -18.59 16.87 8.16
C PHE A 391 -19.40 17.92 8.92
N ASP A 392 -18.73 18.70 9.75
CA ASP A 392 -19.33 19.85 10.43
C ASP A 392 -19.11 21.09 9.57
N PRO A 393 -20.16 21.66 8.96
CA PRO A 393 -20.03 22.78 8.02
C PRO A 393 -19.69 24.11 8.68
N LEU A 394 -19.91 24.25 9.99
CA LEU A 394 -19.62 25.49 10.71
C LEU A 394 -18.19 25.48 11.25
N ASN A 395 -17.76 24.38 11.87
CA ASN A 395 -16.38 24.19 12.31
C ASN A 395 -15.43 23.83 11.14
N LYS A 396 -15.99 23.50 9.97
CA LYS A 396 -15.28 23.11 8.75
C LYS A 396 -14.28 21.96 8.95
N MET A 397 -14.68 20.93 9.69
CA MET A 397 -13.83 19.76 9.96
C MET A 397 -14.61 18.46 9.80
N LEU A 398 -13.88 17.37 9.55
CA LEU A 398 -14.50 16.04 9.51
C LEU A 398 -14.99 15.65 10.90
N ILE A 399 -16.13 14.96 10.95
CA ILE A 399 -16.69 14.45 12.20
C ILE A 399 -16.12 13.05 12.45
N GLN A 400 -15.66 12.82 13.68
CA GLN A 400 -15.33 11.50 14.22
C GLN A 400 -16.56 11.00 15.01
N PRO A 401 -17.44 10.17 14.41
CA PRO A 401 -18.63 9.68 15.09
C PRO A 401 -18.30 8.51 16.02
N LYS A 402 -19.11 8.32 17.06
CA LYS A 402 -19.20 7.05 17.77
C LYS A 402 -19.99 6.07 16.90
N LEU A 403 -19.32 5.04 16.42
CA LEU A 403 -19.89 4.00 15.57
C LEU A 403 -20.29 2.76 16.36
N PHE A 404 -19.52 2.41 17.38
CA PHE A 404 -19.69 1.17 18.14
C PHE A 404 -19.97 1.43 19.62
N ALA A 405 -20.91 0.66 20.18
CA ALA A 405 -21.17 0.53 21.60
C ALA A 405 -21.87 -0.82 21.86
N ASP A 406 -21.95 -1.26 23.12
CA ASP A 406 -22.51 -2.56 23.45
C ASP A 406 -24.04 -2.55 23.40
N ASN A 407 -24.66 -1.42 23.75
CA ASN A 407 -26.09 -1.30 23.91
C ASN A 407 -26.69 -0.18 23.05
N VAL A 408 -27.98 -0.32 22.75
CA VAL A 408 -28.79 0.76 22.14
C VAL A 408 -28.90 1.91 23.14
N GLY A 409 -28.82 3.15 22.66
CA GLY A 409 -28.93 4.38 23.44
C GLY A 409 -27.59 4.93 23.95
N GLU A 410 -26.48 4.24 23.69
CA GLU A 410 -25.12 4.67 24.07
C GLU A 410 -24.52 5.68 23.06
N GLY A 411 -25.25 6.03 22.01
CA GLY A 411 -24.88 7.01 20.99
C GLY A 411 -24.04 6.42 19.86
N ALA A 412 -24.09 5.11 19.66
CA ALA A 412 -23.35 4.43 18.60
C ALA A 412 -24.19 4.29 17.33
N PHE A 413 -23.70 4.82 16.21
CA PHE A 413 -24.44 4.83 14.96
C PHE A 413 -24.86 3.43 14.47
N TRP A 414 -24.03 2.38 14.67
CA TRP A 414 -24.37 1.03 14.21
C TRP A 414 -25.52 0.36 14.96
N LYS A 415 -25.96 0.94 16.08
CA LYS A 415 -27.11 0.46 16.86
C LYS A 415 -28.27 1.46 16.85
N ASP A 416 -27.94 2.74 17.03
CA ASP A 416 -28.94 3.79 17.24
C ASP A 416 -29.44 4.40 15.92
N PHE A 417 -28.67 4.27 14.84
CA PHE A 417 -28.94 4.90 13.54
C PHE A 417 -29.21 6.42 13.60
N ASP A 418 -28.72 7.09 14.65
CA ASP A 418 -28.83 8.53 14.87
C ASP A 418 -27.47 9.21 14.63
N TRP A 419 -27.38 9.92 13.51
CA TRP A 419 -26.18 10.67 13.14
C TRP A 419 -25.86 11.82 14.09
N TYR A 420 -26.88 12.54 14.58
CA TYR A 420 -26.67 13.68 15.48
C TYR A 420 -26.05 13.18 16.77
N ARG A 421 -26.64 12.14 17.37
CA ARG A 421 -26.15 11.56 18.61
C ARG A 421 -24.74 10.96 18.44
N ALA A 422 -24.50 10.24 17.36
CA ALA A 422 -23.19 9.67 17.06
C ALA A 422 -22.09 10.73 16.89
N ALA A 423 -22.40 11.85 16.22
CA ALA A 423 -21.49 12.97 16.08
C ALA A 423 -21.24 13.67 17.42
N GLU A 424 -22.30 13.93 18.21
CA GLU A 424 -22.20 14.59 19.51
C GLU A 424 -21.31 13.80 20.47
N VAL A 425 -21.55 12.48 20.60
CA VAL A 425 -20.77 11.64 21.52
C VAL A 425 -19.34 11.47 21.01
N GLY A 426 -19.16 11.14 19.72
CA GLY A 426 -17.82 10.90 19.16
C GLY A 426 -16.93 12.14 19.20
N MET A 427 -17.45 13.32 18.83
CA MET A 427 -16.68 14.58 18.88
C MET A 427 -16.33 14.97 20.32
N LYS A 428 -17.22 14.70 21.28
CA LYS A 428 -16.95 14.91 22.71
C LYS A 428 -15.84 13.98 23.23
N GLU A 429 -15.83 12.71 22.82
CA GLU A 429 -14.80 11.74 23.21
C GLU A 429 -13.41 12.18 22.73
N VAL A 430 -13.30 12.66 21.49
CA VAL A 430 -12.04 13.20 20.94
C VAL A 430 -11.78 14.67 21.28
N LYS A 431 -12.59 15.26 22.16
CA LYS A 431 -12.43 16.64 22.68
C LYS A 431 -12.40 17.72 21.60
N LEU A 432 -13.17 17.53 20.53
CA LEU A 432 -13.35 18.53 19.47
C LEU A 432 -14.74 19.17 19.52
N PRO A 433 -14.87 20.43 19.05
CA PRO A 433 -16.16 21.09 19.00
C PRO A 433 -17.08 20.42 17.97
N PHE A 434 -18.37 20.37 18.29
CA PHE A 434 -19.42 20.01 17.36
C PHE A 434 -20.48 21.12 17.35
N SER A 435 -20.80 21.63 16.18
CA SER A 435 -21.72 22.76 16.02
C SER A 435 -23.20 22.38 16.10
N GLY A 436 -23.50 21.09 16.21
CA GLY A 436 -24.85 20.55 16.08
C GLY A 436 -25.33 20.42 14.64
N LYS A 437 -24.47 20.69 13.64
CA LYS A 437 -24.78 20.54 12.21
C LYS A 437 -23.93 19.44 11.58
N ILE A 438 -24.59 18.59 10.82
CA ILE A 438 -23.96 17.53 10.03
C ILE A 438 -24.30 17.79 8.57
N SER A 439 -23.27 17.81 7.74
CA SER A 439 -23.38 17.58 6.31
C SER A 439 -22.40 16.47 5.92
N PHE A 440 -22.26 16.21 4.63
CA PHE A 440 -21.36 15.19 4.14
C PHE A 440 -20.45 15.77 3.06
N ILE A 441 -19.18 15.40 3.10
CA ILE A 441 -18.16 15.91 2.18
C ILE A 441 -17.46 14.77 1.44
N ARG A 442 -17.08 15.02 0.19
CA ARG A 442 -16.30 14.09 -0.62
C ARG A 442 -14.87 14.00 -0.09
N THR A 443 -14.32 12.80 -0.02
CA THR A 443 -12.94 12.54 0.41
C THR A 443 -12.24 11.55 -0.50
N GLU A 444 -10.92 11.61 -0.53
CA GLU A 444 -10.06 10.68 -1.25
C GLU A 444 -8.95 10.16 -0.34
N MET A 445 -8.65 8.87 -0.45
CA MET A 445 -7.57 8.22 0.26
C MET A 445 -6.75 7.36 -0.68
N TYR A 446 -5.44 7.57 -0.68
CA TYR A 446 -4.47 7.02 -1.63
C TYR A 446 -3.79 5.80 -1.01
N TRP A 447 -3.82 4.67 -1.71
CA TRP A 447 -3.25 3.41 -1.26
C TRP A 447 -2.26 2.92 -2.32
N PRO A 448 -0.94 3.11 -2.12
CA PRO A 448 0.05 2.53 -3.01
C PRO A 448 -0.08 1.02 -3.09
N VAL A 449 -0.10 0.50 -4.32
CA VAL A 449 -0.21 -0.92 -4.62
C VAL A 449 1.20 -1.51 -4.66
N ASN A 450 1.49 -2.51 -3.82
CA ASN A 450 2.84 -3.05 -3.61
C ASN A 450 2.93 -4.58 -3.70
N HIS A 451 1.80 -5.27 -3.67
CA HIS A 451 1.70 -6.73 -3.80
C HIS A 451 0.92 -7.11 -5.06
N MET A 452 0.72 -8.41 -5.28
CA MET A 452 0.19 -8.96 -6.53
C MET A 452 1.12 -8.73 -7.72
N VAL A 453 2.43 -8.76 -7.46
CA VAL A 453 3.43 -8.62 -8.52
C VAL A 453 3.22 -9.73 -9.54
N SER A 454 3.05 -9.34 -10.80
CA SER A 454 2.75 -10.25 -11.91
C SER A 454 4.01 -10.83 -12.52
N SER A 455 3.87 -11.91 -13.28
CA SER A 455 4.99 -12.49 -14.03
C SER A 455 5.53 -11.49 -15.07
N LYS A 456 6.78 -11.69 -15.48
CA LYS A 456 7.48 -10.80 -16.42
C LYS A 456 6.78 -10.68 -17.77
N ASP A 457 6.03 -11.70 -18.18
CA ASP A 457 5.24 -11.77 -19.42
C ASP A 457 3.89 -11.03 -19.31
N GLN A 458 3.49 -10.64 -18.10
CA GLN A 458 2.26 -9.89 -17.83
C GLN A 458 2.54 -8.45 -17.39
N THR A 459 3.77 -7.95 -17.54
CA THR A 459 4.09 -6.55 -17.20
C THR A 459 3.47 -5.58 -18.19
N VAL A 460 3.29 -4.33 -17.76
CA VAL A 460 2.82 -3.25 -18.63
C VAL A 460 3.75 -3.09 -19.84
N GLY A 461 3.18 -3.13 -21.05
CA GLY A 461 3.89 -2.90 -22.30
C GLY A 461 4.05 -1.42 -22.65
N CYS A 462 5.01 -1.09 -23.52
CA CYS A 462 5.33 0.29 -23.91
C CYS A 462 4.10 1.06 -24.41
N THR A 463 3.29 0.42 -25.27
CA THR A 463 2.12 1.03 -25.93
C THR A 463 0.97 1.31 -24.99
N GLU A 464 0.97 0.76 -23.77
CA GLU A 464 -0.06 1.05 -22.77
C GLU A 464 0.17 2.39 -22.08
N CYS A 465 1.41 2.91 -22.12
CA CYS A 465 1.77 4.23 -21.59
C CYS A 465 1.99 5.25 -22.72
N HIS A 466 2.72 4.86 -23.77
CA HIS A 466 3.09 5.69 -24.92
C HIS A 466 2.05 5.68 -26.03
N THR A 467 0.79 5.95 -25.67
CA THR A 467 -0.34 6.05 -26.60
C THR A 467 -1.13 7.32 -26.32
N ARG A 468 -1.76 7.90 -27.35
CA ARG A 468 -2.61 9.09 -27.19
C ARG A 468 -3.93 8.75 -26.50
N GLU A 469 -4.50 7.61 -26.88
CA GLU A 469 -5.79 7.15 -26.38
C GLU A 469 -5.59 6.02 -25.37
N ASN A 470 -6.32 6.08 -24.27
CA ASN A 470 -6.31 5.05 -23.22
C ASN A 470 -4.92 4.81 -22.59
N SER A 471 -4.04 5.82 -22.55
CA SER A 471 -2.78 5.73 -21.81
C SER A 471 -3.05 5.51 -20.32
N ARG A 472 -2.35 4.55 -19.72
CA ARG A 472 -2.35 4.28 -18.27
C ARG A 472 -2.04 5.53 -17.45
N ILE A 473 -1.19 6.41 -17.98
CA ILE A 473 -0.69 7.61 -17.32
C ILE A 473 -1.27 8.90 -17.93
N ALA A 474 -2.45 8.83 -18.55
CA ALA A 474 -3.13 9.99 -19.14
C ALA A 474 -3.36 11.15 -18.14
N GLY A 475 -3.48 10.84 -16.83
CA GLY A 475 -3.64 11.84 -15.78
C GLY A 475 -2.37 12.65 -15.43
N LEU A 476 -1.20 12.26 -15.94
CA LEU A 476 0.07 12.92 -15.64
C LEU A 476 0.48 13.88 -16.76
N THR A 477 0.11 15.15 -16.63
CA THR A 477 0.20 16.15 -17.73
C THR A 477 1.29 17.21 -17.54
N ASP A 478 2.14 17.08 -16.52
CA ASP A 478 3.17 18.05 -16.16
C ASP A 478 4.52 17.81 -16.85
N PHE A 479 4.55 16.95 -17.87
CA PHE A 479 5.70 16.66 -18.71
C PHE A 479 5.30 16.24 -20.12
N TYR A 480 6.23 16.35 -21.06
CA TYR A 480 6.05 15.89 -22.44
C TYR A 480 6.49 14.43 -22.57
N MET A 481 5.59 13.59 -23.08
CA MET A 481 5.83 12.17 -23.35
C MET A 481 5.72 11.88 -24.85
N PRO A 482 6.81 11.40 -25.48
CA PRO A 482 6.76 10.89 -26.85
C PRO A 482 5.69 9.80 -27.03
N GLY A 483 4.94 9.87 -28.12
CA GLY A 483 3.85 8.93 -28.46
C GLY A 483 2.49 9.28 -27.83
N ARG A 484 2.47 9.85 -26.62
CA ARG A 484 1.24 10.31 -25.95
C ARG A 484 0.92 11.77 -26.25
N ASP A 485 1.91 12.65 -26.10
CA ASP A 485 1.69 14.09 -26.17
C ASP A 485 1.99 14.65 -27.55
N TYR A 486 1.34 15.77 -27.88
CA TYR A 486 1.51 16.48 -29.15
C TYR A 486 1.99 17.91 -28.89
N SER A 487 3.02 18.32 -29.62
CA SER A 487 3.52 19.70 -29.60
C SER A 487 3.64 20.20 -31.04
N PRO A 488 2.78 21.15 -31.47
CA PRO A 488 2.84 21.70 -32.83
C PRO A 488 4.21 22.26 -33.19
N VAL A 489 4.92 22.82 -32.20
CA VAL A 489 6.26 23.41 -32.41
C VAL A 489 7.30 22.33 -32.66
N VAL A 490 7.28 21.25 -31.87
CA VAL A 490 8.23 20.13 -32.03
C VAL A 490 7.97 19.43 -33.36
N GLU A 491 6.71 19.23 -33.72
CA GLU A 491 6.30 18.60 -34.98
C GLU A 491 6.67 19.46 -36.18
N PHE A 492 6.43 20.77 -36.13
CA PHE A 492 6.90 21.70 -37.15
C PHE A 492 8.41 21.68 -37.28
N ALA A 493 9.14 21.74 -36.16
CA ALA A 493 10.60 21.72 -36.15
C ALA A 493 11.15 20.40 -36.72
N GLY A 494 10.56 19.27 -36.36
CA GLY A 494 10.92 17.95 -36.90
C GLY A 494 10.69 17.86 -38.41
N ASN A 495 9.52 18.28 -38.87
CA ASN A 495 9.20 18.33 -40.30
C ASN A 495 10.14 19.28 -41.07
N ALA A 496 10.43 20.46 -40.51
CA ALA A 496 11.37 21.40 -41.10
C ALA A 496 12.78 20.81 -41.20
N LEU A 497 13.24 20.08 -40.17
CA LEU A 497 14.53 19.38 -40.17
C LEU A 497 14.62 18.32 -41.27
N ILE A 498 13.55 17.55 -41.48
CA ILE A 498 13.47 16.55 -42.56
C ILE A 498 13.59 17.26 -43.92
N VAL A 499 12.82 18.33 -44.14
CA VAL A 499 12.84 19.11 -45.39
C VAL A 499 14.22 19.73 -45.63
N LEU A 500 14.82 20.36 -44.62
CA LEU A 500 16.16 20.96 -44.72
C LEU A 500 17.24 19.90 -44.98
N SER A 501 17.13 18.72 -44.38
CA SER A 501 18.05 17.60 -44.62
C SER A 501 17.98 17.11 -46.06
N LEU A 502 16.76 16.94 -46.60
CA LEU A 502 16.54 16.57 -48.00
C LEU A 502 17.13 17.63 -48.95
N LEU A 503 16.87 18.91 -48.68
CA LEU A 503 17.46 20.01 -49.45
C LEU A 503 18.98 19.97 -49.42
N GLY A 504 19.59 19.74 -48.25
CA GLY A 504 21.03 19.58 -48.10
C GLY A 504 21.60 18.42 -48.93
N VAL A 505 20.92 17.27 -48.96
CA VAL A 505 21.30 16.12 -49.79
C VAL A 505 21.23 16.45 -51.28
N PHE A 506 20.16 17.12 -51.74
CA PHE A 506 20.02 17.53 -53.13
C PHE A 506 21.09 18.56 -53.54
N VAL A 507 21.37 19.54 -52.69
CA VAL A 507 22.43 20.54 -52.94
C VAL A 507 23.79 19.86 -53.01
N HIS A 508 24.11 18.96 -52.06
CA HIS A 508 25.38 18.22 -52.08
C HIS A 508 25.50 17.33 -53.33
N GLY A 509 24.43 16.62 -53.69
CA GLY A 509 24.36 15.80 -54.90
C GLY A 509 24.55 16.62 -56.18
N GLY A 510 23.89 17.79 -56.27
CA GLY A 510 24.04 18.74 -57.36
C GLY A 510 25.48 19.25 -57.49
N ILE A 511 26.10 19.69 -56.39
CA ILE A 511 27.50 20.13 -56.36
C ILE A 511 28.43 19.01 -56.86
N ARG A 512 28.22 17.77 -56.43
CA ARG A 512 29.00 16.61 -56.91
C ARG A 512 28.83 16.38 -58.41
N PHE A 513 27.61 16.47 -58.93
CA PHE A 513 27.33 16.31 -60.36
C PHE A 513 28.05 17.37 -61.20
N PHE A 514 27.91 18.65 -60.84
CA PHE A 514 28.57 19.75 -61.57
C PHE A 514 30.10 19.72 -61.45
N SER A 515 30.64 19.35 -60.28
CA SER A 515 32.10 19.24 -60.08
C SER A 515 32.73 18.08 -60.86
N ARG A 516 31.96 17.00 -61.13
CA ARG A 516 32.42 15.88 -61.95
C ARG A 516 32.44 16.23 -63.44
N LYS A 517 31.50 17.05 -63.90
CA LYS A 517 31.46 17.55 -65.28
C LYS A 517 32.69 18.42 -65.60
N LYS A 518 33.10 19.26 -64.64
CA LYS A 518 34.28 20.14 -64.71
C LYS A 518 35.64 19.43 -64.67
N LYS A 519 35.66 18.11 -64.51
CA LYS A 519 36.87 17.27 -64.43
C LYS A 519 37.05 16.38 -65.67
N ASN A 520 36.03 16.33 -66.52
CA ASN A 520 36.01 15.57 -67.78
C ASN A 520 36.05 16.48 -69.02
N ASP A 521 35.98 17.80 -68.82
CA ASP A 521 36.57 18.82 -69.69
C ASP A 521 37.96 19.16 -69.13
#